data_AF-A0A0C1GCA7-F1
#
_entry.id   AF-A0A0C1GCA7-F1
#
_cell.length_a   1.000
_cell.length_b   1.000
_cell.length_c   1.000
_cell.angle_alpha   90.00
_cell.angle_beta   90.00
_cell.angle_gamma   90.00
#
_symmetry.space_group_name_H-M   'P 1'
#
loop_
_entity.id
_entity.type
_entity.pdbx_description
1 polymer ?
#
loop_
_entity_poly.entity_id
_entity_poly.type
_entity_poly.pdbx_seq_one_letter_code
_entity_poly.pdbx_strand_id
1 'polypeptide(L)'
;MNRADFRKVLQRWCIEDFDGKKGIEELKRDIEFLERELFHEYTVTAHGAHGSFGSRLARWIGNLDSDDDRQHLYRLLAHLFFIGKSEQEAAYRTAYSKHVLQWLMQVSDIDPFSPDSQERISQELHATRFTEVTDSFGIRNFCLINGIQGEDVRYKWEGNIDN
;
A
#
# COMPACT_ATOMS: atom_id res chain seq x y z
N MET A 1 -12.00 14.73 17.07
CA MET A 1 -13.26 13.96 17.21
C MET A 1 -12.94 12.53 17.61
N ASN A 2 -13.71 11.92 18.53
CA ASN A 2 -13.53 10.50 18.88
C ASN A 2 -14.44 9.59 18.03
N ARG A 3 -14.27 8.25 18.12
CA ARG A 3 -15.04 7.29 17.31
C ARG A 3 -16.55 7.34 17.59
N ALA A 4 -16.96 7.55 18.83
CA ALA A 4 -18.38 7.61 19.20
C ALA A 4 -19.06 8.87 18.64
N ASP A 5 -18.37 10.01 18.69
CA ASP A 5 -18.84 11.27 18.10
C ASP A 5 -18.97 11.12 16.58
N PHE A 6 -17.97 10.53 15.92
CA PHE A 6 -18.01 10.30 14.48
C PHE A 6 -19.18 9.41 14.05
N ARG A 7 -19.50 8.36 14.82
CA ARG A 7 -20.67 7.52 14.54
C ARG A 7 -21.98 8.32 14.55
N LYS A 8 -22.13 9.26 15.49
CA LYS A 8 -23.32 10.12 15.55
C LYS A 8 -23.40 11.06 14.34
N VAL A 9 -22.27 11.65 13.95
CA VAL A 9 -22.17 12.50 12.76
C VAL A 9 -22.53 11.72 11.49
N LEU A 10 -21.94 10.53 11.32
CA LEU A 10 -22.19 9.68 10.16
C LEU A 10 -23.65 9.22 10.10
N GLN A 11 -24.24 8.86 11.24
CA GLN A 11 -25.66 8.52 11.31
C GLN A 11 -26.55 9.69 10.88
N ARG A 12 -26.23 10.92 11.30
CA ARG A 12 -26.95 12.12 10.87
C ARG A 12 -26.82 12.30 9.35
N TRP A 13 -25.62 12.17 8.79
CA TRP A 13 -25.42 12.27 7.34
C TRP A 13 -26.19 11.20 6.55
N CYS A 14 -26.27 9.96 7.03
CA CYS A 14 -27.10 8.93 6.40
C CYS A 14 -28.59 9.30 6.39
N ILE A 15 -29.09 9.95 7.45
CA ILE A 15 -30.48 10.42 7.53
C ILE A 15 -30.72 11.60 6.58
N GLU A 16 -29.77 12.53 6.48
CA GLU A 16 -29.83 13.68 5.57
C GLU A 16 -29.75 13.27 4.10
N ASP A 17 -29.01 12.20 3.80
CA ASP A 17 -28.89 11.58 2.47
C ASP A 17 -29.95 10.47 2.27
N PHE A 18 -31.19 10.67 2.72
CA PHE A 18 -32.23 9.64 2.67
C PHE A 18 -32.53 9.15 1.24
N ASP A 19 -32.35 10.02 0.25
CA ASP A 19 -32.56 9.72 -1.17
C ASP A 19 -31.34 9.04 -1.82
N GLY A 20 -30.25 8.87 -1.06
CA GLY A 20 -29.03 8.17 -1.45
C GLY A 20 -28.19 8.90 -2.50
N LYS A 21 -28.50 10.15 -2.86
CA LYS A 21 -27.79 10.87 -3.93
C LYS A 21 -26.31 11.07 -3.65
N LYS A 22 -25.91 11.17 -2.38
CA LYS A 22 -24.51 11.35 -1.98
C LYS A 22 -23.81 10.02 -1.71
N GLY A 23 -24.53 8.90 -1.64
CA GLY A 23 -23.99 7.55 -1.44
C GLY A 23 -23.39 7.32 -0.04
N ILE A 24 -23.81 8.07 0.97
CA ILE A 24 -23.15 8.05 2.30
C ILE A 24 -23.32 6.69 3.00
N GLU A 25 -24.51 6.10 2.93
CA GLU A 25 -24.81 4.82 3.57
C GLU A 25 -24.08 3.65 2.88
N GLU A 26 -23.95 3.69 1.55
CA GLU A 26 -23.20 2.69 0.78
C GLU A 26 -21.71 2.75 1.14
N LEU A 27 -21.13 3.95 1.10
CA LEU A 27 -19.73 4.16 1.48
C LEU A 27 -19.46 3.74 2.93
N LYS A 28 -20.40 3.98 3.85
CA LYS A 28 -20.28 3.49 5.23
C LYS A 28 -20.13 1.97 5.27
N ARG A 29 -20.97 1.24 4.54
CA ARG A 29 -20.91 -0.23 4.51
C ARG A 29 -19.61 -0.73 3.92
N ASP A 30 -19.16 -0.12 2.83
CA ASP A 30 -17.89 -0.47 2.19
C ASP A 30 -16.72 -0.26 3.15
N ILE A 31 -16.68 0.88 3.85
CA ILE A 31 -15.62 1.19 4.80
C ILE A 31 -15.65 0.27 6.02
N GLU A 32 -16.84 -0.08 6.53
CA GLU A 32 -16.99 -1.07 7.61
C GLU A 32 -16.53 -2.47 7.18
N PHE A 33 -16.79 -2.85 5.92
CA PHE A 33 -16.29 -4.08 5.34
C PHE A 33 -14.76 -4.07 5.23
N LEU A 34 -14.17 -3.00 4.67
CA LEU A 34 -12.71 -2.86 4.54
C LEU A 34 -12.00 -2.83 5.90
N GLU A 35 -12.59 -2.18 6.92
CA GLU A 35 -12.07 -2.21 8.30
C GLU A 35 -11.97 -3.65 8.83
N ARG A 36 -12.99 -4.48 8.55
CA ARG A 36 -13.05 -5.87 9.03
C ARG A 36 -12.10 -6.78 8.27
N GLU A 37 -12.13 -6.74 6.94
CA GLU A 37 -11.43 -7.73 6.10
C GLU A 37 -9.97 -7.39 5.83
N LEU A 38 -9.61 -6.11 5.78
CA LEU A 38 -8.37 -5.71 5.11
C LEU A 38 -7.44 -4.86 5.98
N PHE A 39 -7.99 -4.01 6.84
CA PHE A 39 -7.18 -3.10 7.63
C PHE A 39 -6.17 -3.79 8.58
N HIS A 40 -6.49 -4.99 9.04
CA HIS A 40 -5.59 -5.76 9.90
C HIS A 40 -4.34 -6.26 9.17
N GLU A 41 -4.38 -6.35 7.83
CA GLU A 41 -3.25 -6.75 7.00
C GLU A 41 -2.26 -5.63 6.70
N TYR A 42 -2.67 -4.37 6.92
CA TYR A 42 -1.82 -3.23 6.62
C TYR A 42 -0.58 -3.22 7.54
N THR A 43 0.61 -3.26 6.94
CA THR A 43 1.88 -3.54 7.65
C THR A 43 2.18 -2.57 8.79
N VAL A 44 1.80 -1.29 8.64
CA VAL A 44 2.02 -0.27 9.68
C VAL A 44 1.14 -0.52 10.91
N THR A 45 -0.05 -1.09 10.72
CA THR A 45 -1.01 -1.33 11.82
C THR A 45 -0.95 -2.74 12.37
N ALA A 46 -0.36 -3.69 11.62
CA ALA A 46 -0.22 -5.09 12.01
C ALA A 46 0.59 -5.30 13.30
N HIS A 47 1.51 -4.39 13.63
CA HIS A 47 2.41 -4.52 14.80
C HIS A 47 2.07 -3.60 15.99
N GLY A 48 0.84 -3.05 16.01
CA GLY A 48 0.19 -2.66 17.26
C GLY A 48 0.75 -1.44 18.00
N ALA A 49 0.41 -0.24 17.53
CA ALA A 49 0.46 1.00 18.33
C ALA A 49 -0.50 2.12 17.84
N HIS A 50 -1.06 2.01 16.64
CA HIS A 50 -1.66 3.15 15.93
C HIS A 50 -3.19 3.30 16.07
N GLY A 51 -3.83 2.51 16.95
CA GLY A 51 -5.28 2.53 17.17
C GLY A 51 -6.10 1.89 16.04
N SER A 52 -7.38 1.60 16.32
CA SER A 52 -8.30 1.01 15.32
C SER A 52 -8.52 1.95 14.12
N PHE A 53 -8.83 1.37 12.95
CA PHE A 53 -9.16 2.14 11.74
C PHE A 53 -10.23 3.19 12.03
N GLY A 54 -11.35 2.79 12.63
CA GLY A 54 -12.43 3.72 12.96
C GLY A 54 -11.99 4.88 13.87
N SER A 55 -11.05 4.66 14.79
CA SER A 55 -10.48 5.74 15.62
C SER A 55 -9.60 6.69 14.81
N ARG A 56 -8.78 6.16 13.89
CA ARG A 56 -7.93 6.96 13.00
C ARG A 56 -8.77 7.76 12.01
N LEU A 57 -9.79 7.13 11.43
CA LEU A 57 -10.72 7.76 10.51
C LEU A 57 -11.49 8.90 11.21
N ALA A 58 -12.03 8.65 12.41
CA ALA A 58 -12.71 9.68 13.19
C ALA A 58 -11.79 10.87 13.51
N ARG A 59 -10.51 10.61 13.81
CA ARG A 59 -9.52 11.68 14.02
C ARG A 59 -9.22 12.44 12.73
N TRP A 60 -9.03 11.74 11.62
CA TRP A 60 -8.71 12.34 10.32
C TRP A 60 -9.84 13.22 9.80
N ILE A 61 -11.07 12.71 9.76
CA ILE A 61 -12.26 13.50 9.42
C ILE A 61 -12.43 14.64 10.42
N GLY A 62 -12.27 14.37 11.71
CA GLY A 62 -12.45 15.36 12.77
C GLY A 62 -11.40 16.46 12.87
N ASN A 63 -10.38 16.47 12.00
CA ASN A 63 -9.39 17.55 11.93
C ASN A 63 -9.87 18.76 11.13
N LEU A 64 -10.99 18.64 10.40
CA LEU A 64 -11.57 19.74 9.63
C LEU A 64 -12.59 20.50 10.48
N ASP A 65 -12.73 21.81 10.26
CA ASP A 65 -13.61 22.67 11.07
C ASP A 65 -15.07 22.67 10.59
N SER A 66 -15.29 22.52 9.28
CA SER A 66 -16.62 22.53 8.65
C SER A 66 -17.23 21.13 8.54
N ASP A 67 -18.53 21.01 8.79
CA ASP A 67 -19.27 19.76 8.56
C ASP A 67 -19.31 19.36 7.08
N ASP A 68 -19.38 20.36 6.19
CA ASP A 68 -19.38 20.15 4.74
C ASP A 68 -18.03 19.62 4.25
N ASP A 69 -16.92 20.18 4.73
CA ASP A 69 -15.57 19.69 4.40
C ASP A 69 -15.36 18.27 4.93
N ARG A 70 -15.87 17.97 6.13
CA ARG A 70 -15.84 16.62 6.70
C ARG A 70 -16.61 15.62 5.84
N GLN A 71 -17.78 16.02 5.34
CA GLN A 71 -18.59 15.18 4.44
C GLN A 71 -17.89 14.99 3.10
N HIS A 72 -17.27 16.02 2.54
CA HIS A 72 -16.46 15.91 1.31
C HIS A 72 -15.26 14.99 1.50
N LEU A 73 -14.49 15.15 2.58
CA LEU A 73 -13.35 14.30 2.90
C LEU A 73 -13.77 12.83 3.09
N TYR A 74 -14.91 12.61 3.74
CA TYR A 74 -15.47 11.27 3.88
C TYR A 74 -15.77 10.65 2.52
N ARG A 75 -16.39 11.40 1.60
CA ARG A 75 -16.72 10.91 0.24
C ARG A 75 -15.49 10.58 -0.61
N LEU A 76 -14.35 11.23 -0.36
CA LEU A 76 -13.09 10.87 -1.04
C LEU A 76 -12.65 9.44 -0.76
N LEU A 77 -13.10 8.84 0.36
CA LEU A 77 -12.82 7.43 0.65
C LEU A 77 -13.41 6.47 -0.40
N ALA A 78 -14.46 6.87 -1.12
CA ALA A 78 -15.04 6.08 -2.22
C ALA A 78 -14.06 5.89 -3.40
N HIS A 79 -13.01 6.71 -3.47
CA HIS A 79 -11.97 6.64 -4.49
C HIS A 79 -10.68 5.98 -3.97
N LEU A 80 -10.64 5.60 -2.69
CA LEU A 80 -9.55 4.84 -2.14
C LEU A 80 -9.77 3.37 -2.42
N PHE A 81 -8.73 2.70 -2.88
CA PHE A 81 -8.68 1.25 -2.97
C PHE A 81 -7.66 0.74 -1.97
N PHE A 82 -7.90 -0.47 -1.47
CA PHE A 82 -7.00 -1.12 -0.54
C PHE A 82 -6.31 -2.29 -1.25
N ILE A 83 -4.99 -2.38 -1.07
CA ILE A 83 -4.20 -3.53 -1.51
C ILE A 83 -3.88 -4.33 -0.24
N GLY A 84 -4.42 -5.55 -0.15
CA GLY A 84 -4.10 -6.48 0.92
C GLY A 84 -2.70 -7.04 0.80
N LYS A 85 -2.32 -7.82 1.80
CA LYS A 85 -0.98 -8.42 1.84
C LYS A 85 -0.79 -9.35 0.65
N SER A 86 -1.76 -10.21 0.36
CA SER A 86 -1.71 -11.14 -0.77
C SER A 86 -1.55 -10.43 -2.11
N GLU A 87 -2.31 -9.36 -2.34
CA GLU A 87 -2.27 -8.60 -3.59
C GLU A 87 -0.92 -7.88 -3.73
N GLN A 88 -0.39 -7.33 -2.63
CA GLN A 88 0.93 -6.70 -2.62
C GLN A 88 2.05 -7.73 -2.91
N GLU A 89 2.00 -8.92 -2.30
CA GLU A 89 2.97 -9.98 -2.58
C GLU A 89 2.89 -10.44 -4.04
N ALA A 90 1.68 -10.57 -4.59
CA ALA A 90 1.47 -10.90 -6.01
C ALA A 90 2.01 -9.80 -6.93
N ALA A 91 1.82 -8.53 -6.58
CA ALA A 91 2.40 -7.40 -7.30
C ALA A 91 3.93 -7.46 -7.29
N TYR A 92 4.54 -7.79 -6.14
CA TYR A 92 6.01 -7.95 -6.04
C TYR A 92 6.53 -9.11 -6.90
N ARG A 93 5.87 -10.26 -6.88
CA ARG A 93 6.26 -11.41 -7.74
C ARG A 93 6.11 -11.08 -9.21
N THR A 94 5.05 -10.36 -9.58
CA THR A 94 4.80 -9.94 -10.97
C THR A 94 5.85 -8.93 -11.41
N ALA A 95 6.14 -7.91 -10.59
CA ALA A 95 7.16 -6.92 -10.90
C ALA A 95 8.54 -7.55 -11.08
N TYR A 96 8.90 -8.50 -10.21
CA TYR A 96 10.14 -9.23 -10.35
C TYR A 96 10.18 -10.10 -11.61
N SER A 97 9.22 -11.01 -11.77
CA SER A 97 9.24 -11.98 -12.88
C SER A 97 9.05 -11.35 -14.26
N LYS A 98 8.19 -10.35 -14.39
CA LYS A 98 7.86 -9.75 -15.70
C LYS A 98 8.72 -8.55 -16.06
N HIS A 99 9.11 -7.73 -15.09
CA HIS A 99 9.81 -6.48 -15.40
C HIS A 99 11.30 -6.60 -15.08
N VAL A 100 11.65 -6.99 -13.86
CA VAL A 100 13.06 -7.07 -13.44
C VAL A 100 13.80 -8.16 -14.21
N LEU A 101 13.30 -9.41 -14.20
CA LEU A 101 13.98 -10.51 -14.89
C LEU A 101 14.02 -10.30 -16.40
N GLN A 102 12.93 -9.80 -17.00
CA GLN A 102 12.91 -9.50 -18.42
C GLN A 102 13.94 -8.43 -18.80
N TRP A 103 14.00 -7.35 -18.02
CA TRP A 103 15.01 -6.31 -18.21
C TRP A 103 16.42 -6.86 -18.04
N LEU A 104 16.66 -7.68 -17.01
CA LEU A 104 17.98 -8.29 -16.74
C LEU A 104 18.44 -9.18 -17.90
N MET A 105 17.55 -10.04 -18.42
CA MET A 105 17.86 -10.88 -19.58
C MET A 105 18.18 -10.03 -20.83
N GLN A 106 17.49 -8.90 -21.00
CA GLN A 106 17.73 -8.00 -22.15
C GLN A 106 19.06 -7.26 -22.04
N VAL A 107 19.42 -6.73 -20.87
CA VAL A 107 20.67 -5.97 -20.70
C VAL A 107 21.91 -6.86 -20.69
N SER A 108 21.77 -8.11 -20.25
CA SER A 108 22.87 -9.08 -20.15
C SER A 108 22.90 -10.10 -21.29
N ASP A 109 22.07 -9.89 -22.33
CA ASP A 109 21.94 -10.74 -23.52
C ASP A 109 21.85 -12.24 -23.18
N ILE A 110 20.90 -12.57 -22.31
CA ILE A 110 20.65 -13.95 -21.86
C ILE A 110 19.51 -14.53 -22.69
N ASP A 111 19.81 -15.61 -23.41
CA ASP A 111 18.79 -16.46 -24.03
C ASP A 111 18.14 -17.34 -22.95
N PRO A 112 16.83 -17.21 -22.68
CA PRO A 112 16.15 -18.03 -21.68
C PRO A 112 16.08 -19.52 -22.06
N PHE A 113 16.36 -19.89 -23.31
CA PHE A 113 16.37 -21.26 -23.78
C PHE A 113 17.76 -21.90 -23.76
N SER A 114 18.80 -21.16 -23.39
CA SER A 114 20.15 -21.71 -23.29
C SER A 114 20.30 -22.63 -22.07
N PRO A 115 21.14 -23.68 -22.14
CA PRO A 115 21.36 -24.60 -21.02
C PRO A 115 21.96 -23.93 -19.77
N ASP A 116 22.67 -22.82 -19.94
CA ASP A 116 23.34 -22.03 -18.90
C ASP A 116 22.52 -20.81 -18.45
N SER A 117 21.30 -20.63 -18.97
CA SER A 117 20.46 -19.45 -18.70
C SER A 117 20.21 -19.21 -17.21
N GLN A 118 19.90 -20.26 -16.44
CA GLN A 118 19.67 -20.13 -14.99
C GLN A 118 20.91 -19.68 -14.24
N GLU A 119 22.08 -20.20 -14.59
CA GLU A 119 23.34 -19.83 -13.95
C GLU A 119 23.68 -18.36 -14.26
N ARG A 120 23.55 -17.96 -15.54
CA ARG A 120 23.78 -16.57 -15.97
C ARG A 120 22.81 -15.61 -15.28
N ILE A 121 21.53 -15.93 -15.20
CA ILE A 121 20.54 -15.10 -14.48
C ILE A 121 20.93 -14.97 -13.01
N SER A 122 21.35 -16.06 -12.36
CA SER A 122 21.79 -16.02 -10.97
C SER A 122 23.02 -15.13 -10.77
N GLN A 123 24.00 -15.21 -11.67
CA GLN A 123 25.21 -14.38 -11.63
C GLN A 123 24.88 -12.88 -11.80
N GLU A 124 24.03 -12.55 -12.77
CA GLU A 124 23.60 -11.17 -13.02
C GLU A 124 22.75 -10.61 -11.88
N LEU A 125 21.89 -11.43 -11.26
CA LEU A 125 21.13 -11.05 -10.07
C LEU A 125 22.06 -10.74 -8.89
N HIS A 126 23.12 -11.54 -8.69
CA HIS A 126 24.13 -11.27 -7.67
C HIS A 126 24.92 -9.99 -7.95
N ALA A 127 25.15 -9.64 -9.21
CA ALA A 127 25.81 -8.39 -9.58
C ALA A 127 24.87 -7.16 -9.51
N THR A 128 23.55 -7.38 -9.43
CA THR A 128 22.54 -6.32 -9.47
C THR A 128 22.23 -5.79 -8.07
N ARG A 129 22.31 -4.47 -7.90
CA ARG A 129 21.95 -3.79 -6.64
C ARG A 129 20.55 -3.21 -6.71
N PHE A 130 19.67 -3.72 -5.84
CA PHE A 130 18.32 -3.20 -5.68
C PHE A 130 18.27 -2.09 -4.63
N THR A 131 17.67 -0.96 -4.99
CA THR A 131 17.43 0.17 -4.08
C THR A 131 16.00 0.69 -4.26
N GLU A 132 15.43 1.23 -3.18
CA GLU A 132 14.13 1.89 -3.21
C GLU A 132 14.30 3.38 -3.53
N VAL A 133 13.45 3.88 -4.43
CA VAL A 133 13.40 5.32 -4.74
C VAL A 133 12.50 6.06 -3.76
N THR A 134 11.58 5.35 -3.10
CA THR A 134 10.59 5.92 -2.18
C THR A 134 10.52 5.09 -0.90
N ASP A 135 10.38 5.74 0.25
CA ASP A 135 10.20 5.08 1.55
C ASP A 135 8.91 4.23 1.65
N SER A 136 7.97 4.45 0.73
CA SER A 136 6.73 3.66 0.63
C SER A 136 6.94 2.27 0.02
N PHE A 137 8.04 2.04 -0.70
CA PHE A 137 8.31 0.75 -1.32
C PHE A 137 9.03 -0.15 -0.33
N GLY A 138 8.44 -1.26 0.10
CA GLY A 138 9.09 -2.16 1.06
C GLY A 138 10.17 -3.04 0.42
N ILE A 139 11.36 -2.49 0.08
CA ILE A 139 12.39 -3.24 -0.68
C ILE A 139 12.84 -4.52 0.03
N ARG A 140 12.90 -4.52 1.35
CA ARG A 140 13.23 -5.72 2.14
C ARG A 140 12.25 -6.85 1.87
N ASN A 141 10.96 -6.54 1.88
CA ASN A 141 9.91 -7.53 1.61
C ASN A 141 9.94 -7.97 0.15
N PHE A 142 10.19 -7.04 -0.78
CA PHE A 142 10.36 -7.36 -2.20
C PHE A 142 11.50 -8.38 -2.42
N CYS A 143 12.68 -8.17 -1.82
CA CYS A 143 13.78 -9.12 -1.92
C CYS A 143 13.43 -10.47 -1.29
N LEU A 144 12.85 -10.46 -0.08
CA LEU A 144 12.46 -11.68 0.64
C LEU A 144 11.48 -12.54 -0.16
N ILE A 145 10.42 -11.93 -0.69
CA ILE A 145 9.35 -12.62 -1.43
C ILE A 145 9.88 -13.23 -2.73
N ASN A 146 10.86 -12.59 -3.36
CA ASN A 146 11.43 -13.03 -4.63
C ASN A 146 12.72 -13.85 -4.49
N GLY A 147 13.13 -14.18 -3.26
CA GLY A 147 14.36 -14.95 -3.02
C GLY A 147 15.64 -14.24 -3.46
N ILE A 148 15.61 -12.91 -3.58
CA ILE A 148 16.78 -12.12 -3.93
C ILE A 148 17.67 -12.04 -2.70
N GLN A 149 18.87 -12.60 -2.78
CA GLN A 149 19.84 -12.51 -1.70
C GLN A 149 20.24 -11.05 -1.49
N GLY A 150 20.26 -10.61 -0.23
CA GLY A 150 20.70 -9.27 0.11
C GLY A 150 22.22 -9.18 0.14
N GLU A 151 22.79 -8.10 -0.40
CA GLU A 151 24.15 -7.70 -0.04
C GLU A 151 24.15 -7.03 1.36
N ASP A 152 25.28 -7.13 2.06
CA ASP A 152 25.49 -6.52 3.39
C ASP A 152 25.34 -4.98 3.35
N VAL A 153 25.63 -4.37 2.20
CA VAL A 153 25.57 -2.91 2.00
C VAL A 153 24.41 -2.56 1.09
N ARG A 154 23.47 -1.76 1.60
CA ARG A 154 22.37 -1.20 0.80
C ARG A 154 22.54 0.30 0.66
N TYR A 155 22.47 0.79 -0.57
CA TYR A 155 22.36 2.22 -0.83
C TYR A 155 20.96 2.67 -0.42
N LYS A 156 20.90 3.54 0.59
CA LYS A 156 19.72 4.38 0.82
C LYS A 156 19.88 5.63 -0.03
N TRP A 157 18.80 6.02 -0.69
CA TRP A 157 18.74 7.31 -1.32
C TRP A 157 18.59 8.37 -0.22
N GLU A 158 19.72 8.84 0.32
CA GLU A 158 19.75 10.07 1.08
C GLU A 158 19.71 11.18 0.03
N GLY A 159 18.54 11.77 -0.19
CA GLY A 159 18.46 12.96 -1.03
C GLY A 159 19.45 13.97 -0.47
N ASN A 160 20.46 14.35 -1.25
CA ASN A 160 21.47 15.33 -0.84
C ASN A 160 20.79 16.52 -0.16
N ILE A 161 20.91 16.58 1.17
CA ILE A 161 20.77 17.83 1.91
C ILE A 161 22.18 18.42 1.87
N ASP A 162 22.51 19.04 0.74
CA ASP A 162 23.64 19.95 0.72
C ASP A 162 23.32 21.09 1.71
N ASN A 163 24.29 21.34 2.61
CA ASN A 163 24.27 22.30 3.71
C ASN A 163 23.88 23.72 3.30
#